data_AF-A0A227J669-F1
#
_entry.id   AF-A0A227J669-F1
#
_cell.length_a   1.000
_cell.length_b   1.000
_cell.length_c   1.000
_cell.angle_alpha   90.00
_cell.angle_beta   90.00
_cell.angle_gamma   90.00
#
_symmetry.space_group_name_H-M   'P 1'
#
loop_
_entity.id
_entity.type
_entity.pdbx_description
1 polymer ?
#
loop_
_entity_poly.entity_id
_entity_poly.type
_entity_poly.pdbx_seq_one_letter_code
_entity_poly.pdbx_strand_id
1 'polypeptide(L)'
;GLVKRSAEPLNLAEASKHPEFKFFPQLGEQVYHSFLATPIIHRKQVLGVLVIQQKTPRLFSEMEESFLVTLSAQLAVIIAHAQSLGHWQLASKPTVLKGLPASTGVAIGEFWF
;
A
#
# COMPACT_ATOMS: atom_id res chain seq x y z
N GLY A 1 -6.01 10.53 -2.16
CA GLY A 1 -4.62 10.85 -1.81
C GLY A 1 -3.82 11.11 -3.06
N LEU A 2 -2.65 11.74 -2.93
CA LEU A 2 -1.80 12.19 -4.04
C LEU A 2 -1.51 11.08 -5.07
N VAL A 3 -1.08 9.90 -4.62
CA VAL A 3 -0.76 8.73 -5.49
C VAL A 3 -1.95 8.30 -6.34
N LYS A 4 -3.19 8.38 -5.81
CA LYS A 4 -4.40 8.05 -6.58
C LYS A 4 -4.68 9.07 -7.69
N ARG A 5 -4.24 10.33 -7.52
CA ARG A 5 -4.47 11.41 -8.49
C ARG A 5 -3.33 11.53 -9.49
N SER A 6 -2.07 11.35 -9.06
CA SER A 6 -0.89 11.39 -9.94
C SER A 6 -0.72 10.10 -10.74
N ALA A 7 -1.19 8.96 -10.21
CA ALA A 7 -0.91 7.64 -10.76
C ALA A 7 0.60 7.35 -10.86
N GLU A 8 1.37 7.91 -9.92
CA GLU A 8 2.81 7.75 -9.80
C GLU A 8 3.20 7.27 -8.40
N PRO A 9 4.29 6.49 -8.25
CA PRO A 9 4.84 6.14 -6.95
C PRO A 9 5.23 7.37 -6.11
N LEU A 10 5.18 7.23 -4.79
CA LEU A 10 5.58 8.26 -3.84
C LEU A 10 6.48 7.63 -2.77
N ASN A 11 7.73 8.08 -2.71
CA ASN A 11 8.75 7.59 -1.80
C ASN A 11 9.20 8.75 -0.89
N LEU A 12 8.88 8.65 0.40
CA LEU A 12 9.12 9.68 1.40
C LEU A 12 9.87 9.07 2.59
N ALA A 13 10.94 9.73 3.01
CA ALA A 13 11.66 9.36 4.23
C ALA A 13 10.92 9.77 5.52
N GLU A 14 10.09 10.81 5.42
CA GLU A 14 9.30 11.38 6.52
C GLU A 14 7.92 11.77 6.00
N ALA A 15 6.97 10.83 6.06
CA ALA A 15 5.60 10.99 5.57
C ALA A 15 4.86 12.11 6.30
N SER A 16 5.10 12.26 7.62
CA SER A 16 4.49 13.26 8.49
C SER A 16 4.80 14.71 8.07
N LYS A 17 5.88 14.93 7.32
CA LYS A 17 6.30 16.26 6.82
C LYS A 17 5.70 16.59 5.46
N HIS A 18 5.01 15.64 4.82
CA HIS A 18 4.45 15.86 3.49
C HIS A 18 3.13 16.65 3.58
N PRO A 19 2.92 17.71 2.77
CA PRO A 19 1.77 18.62 2.88
C PRO A 19 0.41 17.94 2.64
N GLU A 20 0.40 16.80 1.95
CA GLU A 20 -0.82 15.99 1.75
C GLU A 20 -0.90 14.73 2.62
N PHE A 21 -0.07 14.65 3.66
CA PHE A 21 -0.14 13.55 4.62
C PHE A 21 -1.49 13.60 5.35
N LYS A 22 -2.28 12.53 5.20
CA LYS A 22 -3.53 12.37 5.93
C LYS A 22 -3.30 11.36 7.04
N PHE A 23 -3.05 11.90 8.24
CA PHE A 23 -2.92 11.11 9.45
C PHE A 23 -4.26 10.46 9.81
N PHE A 24 -4.29 9.15 10.04
CA PHE A 24 -5.45 8.45 10.57
C PHE A 24 -5.16 8.00 12.01
N PRO A 25 -5.59 8.77 13.03
CA PRO A 25 -5.27 8.49 14.43
C PRO A 25 -5.70 7.10 14.89
N GLN A 26 -6.78 6.57 14.29
CA GLN A 26 -7.33 5.25 14.63
C GLN A 26 -6.42 4.08 14.19
N LEU A 27 -5.42 4.33 13.34
CA LEU A 27 -4.49 3.31 12.82
C LEU A 27 -3.17 3.25 13.59
N GLY A 28 -2.95 4.12 14.59
CA GLY A 28 -1.70 4.14 15.36
C GLY A 28 -0.46 4.52 14.54
N GLU A 29 -0.64 5.21 13.40
CA GLU A 29 0.41 5.48 12.41
C GLU A 29 1.52 6.46 12.87
N GLN A 30 1.49 6.95 14.11
CA GLN A 30 2.44 7.95 14.64
C GLN A 30 3.89 7.46 14.67
N VAL A 31 4.10 6.14 14.64
CA VAL A 31 5.41 5.51 14.75
C VAL A 31 6.09 5.31 13.39
N TYR A 32 5.37 5.56 12.28
CA TYR A 32 5.90 5.32 10.93
C TYR A 32 6.38 6.60 10.28
N HIS A 33 7.65 6.60 9.87
CA HIS A 33 8.33 7.74 9.29
C HIS A 33 8.43 7.59 7.77
N SER A 34 8.95 6.45 7.31
CA SER A 34 9.14 6.21 5.88
C SER A 34 7.85 5.71 5.25
N PHE A 35 7.57 6.17 4.03
CA PHE A 35 6.37 5.84 3.28
C PHE A 35 6.71 5.65 1.81
N LEU A 36 6.49 4.44 1.31
CA LEU A 36 6.54 4.11 -0.11
C LEU A 36 5.15 3.67 -0.54
N ALA A 37 4.57 4.37 -1.50
CA ALA A 37 3.29 4.02 -2.07
C ALA A 37 3.35 3.93 -3.58
N THR A 38 2.61 3.00 -4.16
CA THR A 38 2.46 2.86 -5.61
C THR A 38 1.00 2.60 -5.97
N PRO A 39 0.53 3.15 -7.10
CA PRO A 39 -0.83 2.95 -7.54
C PRO A 39 -1.02 1.53 -8.11
N ILE A 40 -2.16 0.94 -7.81
CA ILE A 40 -2.61 -0.30 -8.45
C ILE A 40 -3.45 0.10 -9.66
N ILE A 41 -2.92 -0.07 -10.86
CA ILE A 41 -3.53 0.43 -12.11
C ILE A 41 -3.92 -0.72 -13.02
N HIS A 42 -5.17 -0.72 -13.50
CA HIS A 42 -5.64 -1.62 -14.54
C HIS A 42 -6.40 -0.84 -15.61
N ARG A 43 -6.03 -1.00 -16.89
CA ARG A 43 -6.67 -0.32 -18.04
C ARG A 43 -6.86 1.20 -17.84
N LYS A 44 -5.80 1.89 -17.40
CA LYS A 44 -5.78 3.34 -17.08
C LYS A 44 -6.70 3.77 -15.91
N GLN A 45 -7.25 2.82 -15.16
CA GLN A 45 -8.01 3.11 -13.95
C GLN A 45 -7.20 2.73 -12.70
N VAL A 46 -7.12 3.65 -11.75
CA VAL A 46 -6.50 3.40 -10.44
C VAL A 46 -7.52 2.64 -9.58
N LEU A 47 -7.26 1.33 -9.39
CA LEU A 47 -8.07 0.44 -8.55
C LEU A 47 -7.83 0.69 -7.06
N GLY A 48 -6.63 1.10 -6.69
CA GLY A 48 -6.21 1.30 -5.30
C GLY A 48 -4.78 1.82 -5.19
N VAL A 49 -4.23 1.79 -3.98
CA VAL A 49 -2.85 2.18 -3.68
C VAL A 49 -2.25 1.12 -2.76
N LEU A 50 -1.08 0.59 -3.14
CA LEU A 50 -0.26 -0.26 -2.29
C LEU A 50 0.69 0.62 -1.50
N VAL A 51 0.77 0.43 -0.18
CA VAL A 51 1.56 1.27 0.73
C VAL A 51 2.44 0.40 1.61
N ILE A 52 3.71 0.77 1.75
CA ILE A 52 4.65 0.25 2.74
C ILE A 52 5.09 1.40 3.64
N GLN A 53 5.09 1.15 4.94
CA GLN A 53 5.52 2.09 5.97
C GLN A 53 6.58 1.45 6.86
N GLN A 54 7.56 2.24 7.31
CA GLN A 54 8.60 1.78 8.24
C GLN A 54 8.81 2.78 9.39
N LYS A 55 9.16 2.23 10.56
CA LYS A 55 9.44 3.04 11.77
C LYS A 55 10.77 3.78 11.67
N THR A 56 11.75 3.24 10.95
CA THR A 56 13.03 3.93 10.75
C THR A 56 12.88 4.93 9.59
N PRO A 57 13.26 6.21 9.78
CA PRO A 57 13.26 7.20 8.71
C PRO A 57 14.38 6.90 7.70
N ARG A 58 14.01 6.63 6.45
CA ARG A 58 14.89 6.42 5.30
C ARG A 58 14.11 6.50 3.99
N LEU A 59 14.82 6.76 2.89
CA LEU A 59 14.26 6.50 1.57
C LEU A 59 14.32 5.00 1.26
N PHE A 60 13.30 4.52 0.56
CA PHE A 60 13.37 3.22 -0.08
C PHE A 60 14.28 3.32 -1.31
N SER A 61 15.03 2.26 -1.57
CA SER A 61 15.89 2.16 -2.76
C SER A 61 15.06 2.02 -4.04
N GLU A 62 15.68 2.33 -5.18
CA GLU A 62 15.06 2.14 -6.50
C GLU A 62 14.63 0.68 -6.75
N MET A 63 15.37 -0.29 -6.19
CA MET A 63 15.03 -1.70 -6.26
C MET A 63 13.73 -2.01 -5.48
N GLU A 64 13.56 -1.44 -4.29
CA GLU A 64 12.34 -1.59 -3.49
C GLU A 64 11.14 -0.92 -4.16
N GLU A 65 11.35 0.24 -4.78
CA GLU A 65 10.31 0.92 -5.58
C GLU A 65 9.90 0.09 -6.80
N SER A 66 10.86 -0.38 -7.59
CA SER A 66 10.62 -1.21 -8.77
C SER A 66 9.90 -2.52 -8.42
N PHE A 67 10.29 -3.13 -7.30
CA PHE A 67 9.62 -4.31 -6.77
C PHE A 67 8.15 -4.01 -6.44
N LEU A 68 7.89 -2.89 -5.77
CA LEU A 68 6.53 -2.55 -5.36
C LEU A 68 5.64 -2.18 -6.56
N VAL A 69 6.18 -1.53 -7.59
CA VAL A 69 5.50 -1.28 -8.87
C VAL A 69 5.13 -2.60 -9.55
N THR A 70 6.07 -3.54 -9.61
CA THR A 70 5.85 -4.87 -10.20
C THR A 70 4.76 -5.64 -9.45
N LEU A 71 4.81 -5.64 -8.12
CA LEU A 71 3.75 -6.24 -7.30
C LEU A 71 2.39 -5.57 -7.53
N SER A 72 2.36 -4.24 -7.62
CA SER A 72 1.13 -3.48 -7.83
C SER A 72 0.48 -3.83 -9.18
N ALA A 73 1.28 -4.05 -10.22
CA ALA A 73 0.80 -4.50 -11.53
C ALA A 73 0.19 -5.91 -11.46
N GLN A 74 0.82 -6.85 -10.75
CA GLN A 74 0.27 -8.20 -10.56
C GLN A 74 -1.04 -8.19 -9.78
N LEU A 75 -1.11 -7.40 -8.69
CA LEU A 75 -2.33 -7.22 -7.91
C LEU A 75 -3.46 -6.60 -8.73
N ALA A 76 -3.14 -5.68 -9.64
CA ALA A 76 -4.15 -5.03 -10.48
C ALA A 76 -4.94 -6.03 -11.32
N VAL A 77 -4.26 -7.05 -11.88
CA VAL A 77 -4.91 -8.13 -12.66
C VAL A 77 -5.86 -8.94 -11.77
N ILE A 78 -5.40 -9.32 -10.58
CA ILE A 78 -6.17 -10.16 -9.64
C ILE A 78 -7.42 -9.40 -9.14
N ILE A 79 -7.25 -8.13 -8.76
CA ILE A 79 -8.35 -7.28 -8.28
C ILE A 79 -9.35 -7.03 -9.40
N ALA A 80 -8.90 -6.69 -10.60
CA ALA A 80 -9.79 -6.47 -11.74
C ALA A 80 -10.60 -7.74 -12.08
N HIS A 81 -9.97 -8.91 -12.02
CA HIS A 81 -10.64 -10.19 -12.22
C HIS A 81 -11.70 -10.45 -11.13
N ALA A 82 -11.36 -10.24 -9.86
CA ALA A 82 -12.29 -10.40 -8.74
C ALA A 82 -13.49 -9.43 -8.82
N GLN A 83 -13.26 -8.18 -9.25
CA GLN A 83 -14.32 -7.20 -9.48
C GLN A 83 -15.24 -7.61 -10.64
N SER A 84 -14.68 -8.13 -11.73
CA SER A 84 -15.44 -8.61 -12.89
C SER A 84 -16.35 -9.79 -12.56
N LEU A 85 -15.97 -10.63 -11.59
CA LEU A 85 -16.77 -11.77 -11.13
C LEU A 85 -17.80 -11.37 -10.05
N GLY A 86 -17.86 -10.10 -9.65
CA GLY A 86 -18.75 -9.63 -8.58
C GLY A 86 -18.33 -10.07 -7.17
N HIS A 87 -17.18 -10.72 -7.01
CA HIS A 87 -16.65 -11.17 -5.71
C HIS A 87 -16.12 -10.01 -4.84
N TRP A 88 -15.90 -8.84 -5.44
CA TRP A 88 -15.42 -7.64 -4.75
C TRP A 88 -16.40 -6.47 -4.94
N GLN A 89 -17.56 -6.54 -4.29
CA GLN A 89 -18.31 -5.34 -3.96
C GLN A 89 -17.62 -4.73 -2.74
N LEU A 90 -17.15 -3.48 -2.82
CA LEU A 90 -16.73 -2.73 -1.63
C LEU A 90 -17.92 -2.72 -0.68
N ALA A 91 -17.96 -3.68 0.24
CA ALA A 91 -18.88 -3.64 1.36
C ALA A 91 -18.60 -2.31 2.07
N SER A 92 -19.65 -1.62 2.46
CA SER A 92 -19.61 -0.36 3.21
C SER A 92 -18.91 -0.47 4.58
N LYS A 93 -18.37 -1.65 4.93
CA LYS A 93 -17.58 -1.92 6.14
C LYS A 93 -16.18 -2.38 5.75
N PRO A 94 -15.12 -1.85 6.41
CA PRO A 94 -13.75 -2.29 6.19
C PRO A 94 -13.63 -3.78 6.56
N THR A 95 -13.31 -4.62 5.59
CA THR A 95 -13.02 -6.04 5.80
C THR A 95 -11.53 -6.19 6.09
N VAL A 96 -11.18 -6.65 7.29
CA VAL A 96 -9.80 -7.04 7.62
C VAL A 96 -9.60 -8.48 7.16
N LEU A 97 -8.67 -8.69 6.22
CA LEU A 97 -8.30 -10.02 5.74
C LEU A 97 -6.94 -10.41 6.32
N LYS A 98 -6.87 -11.56 6.97
CA LYS A 98 -5.60 -12.13 7.46
C LYS A 98 -4.97 -12.95 6.34
N GLY A 99 -3.82 -12.49 5.83
CA GLY A 99 -3.08 -13.22 4.79
C GLY A 99 -2.53 -14.56 5.28
N LEU A 100 -2.42 -15.52 4.37
CA LEU A 100 -1.67 -16.76 4.58
C LEU A 100 -0.24 -16.59 4.04
N PRO A 101 0.80 -17.07 4.74
CA PRO A 101 2.18 -16.96 4.28
C PRO A 101 2.38 -17.77 3.00
N ALA A 102 2.92 -17.12 1.95
CA ALA A 102 3.11 -17.72 0.63
C ALA A 102 4.45 -18.47 0.47
N SER A 103 5.39 -18.32 1.41
CA SER A 103 6.70 -18.98 1.40
C SER A 103 7.24 -19.13 2.82
N THR A 104 8.06 -20.16 3.06
CA THR A 104 8.88 -20.34 4.27
C THR A 104 10.04 -19.34 4.27
N GLY A 105 9.71 -18.08 4.51
CA GLY A 105 10.62 -16.97 4.79
C GLY A 105 10.03 -16.08 5.87
N VAL A 106 10.88 -15.38 6.62
CA VAL A 106 10.52 -14.73 7.89
C VAL A 106 10.05 -13.29 7.67
N ALA A 107 8.87 -12.95 8.22
CA ALA A 107 8.51 -11.57 8.56
C ALA A 107 8.37 -11.49 10.09
N ILE A 108 9.25 -10.72 10.74
CA ILE A 108 9.18 -10.42 12.18
C ILE A 108 8.70 -8.97 12.32
N GLY A 109 7.62 -8.77 13.07
CA GLY A 109 7.16 -7.46 13.49
C GLY A 109 6.41 -7.63 14.80
N GLU A 110 6.59 -6.68 15.73
CA GLU A 110 5.81 -6.70 16.95
C GLU A 110 4.39 -6.17 16.71
N PHE A 111 3.42 -6.97 17.14
CA PHE A 111 2.00 -6.65 17.13
C PHE A 111 1.65 -6.04 18.49
N TRP A 112 1.20 -4.78 18.50
CA TRP A 112 0.76 -4.09 19.71
C TRP A 112 -0.72 -3.73 19.58
N PHE A 113 -1.51 -4.15 20.58
CA PHE A 113 -2.90 -3.74 20.81
C PHE A 113 -2.96 -2.38 21.50
#